data_AF-A0A3S4H4A1-F1
#
_entry.id   AF-A0A3S4H4A1-F1
#
_cell.length_a   1.000
_cell.length_b   1.000
_cell.length_c   1.000
_cell.angle_alpha   90.00
_cell.angle_beta   90.00
_cell.angle_gamma   90.00
#
_symmetry.space_group_name_H-M   'P 1'
#
loop_
_entity.id
_entity.type
_entity.pdbx_description
1 polymer ?
#
loop_
_entity_poly.entity_id
_entity_poly.type
_entity_poly.pdbx_seq_one_letter_code
_entity_poly.pdbx_strand_id
1 'polypeptide(L)'
;MVGLVKDVPRIMAREWRKLAYYLPRALVLLLLYFVPVVGQTAAPVLWFLFSAWMLAIQYCDYPFDNHKVSFADMRRALRQNKVHNLQFGALVSLFTLIPVLNLVILPVAVCGATAMWVDRYRHQFVAR
;
A
#
# COMPACT_ATOMS: atom_id res chain seq x y z
N MET A 1 -25.03 -13.16 4.05
CA MET A 1 -25.16 -11.76 4.49
C MET A 1 -24.72 -11.52 5.93
N VAL A 2 -25.06 -12.39 6.91
CA VAL A 2 -24.66 -12.21 8.33
C VAL A 2 -23.14 -12.24 8.58
N GLY A 3 -22.37 -13.03 7.80
CA GLY A 3 -20.90 -13.06 7.91
C GLY A 3 -20.24 -11.74 7.49
N LEU A 4 -20.69 -11.14 6.38
CA LEU A 4 -20.16 -9.88 5.85
C LEU A 4 -20.31 -8.74 6.87
N VAL A 5 -21.48 -8.65 7.52
CA VAL A 5 -21.77 -7.62 8.55
C VAL A 5 -20.86 -7.76 9.77
N LYS A 6 -20.44 -8.99 10.12
CA LYS A 6 -19.49 -9.22 11.21
C LYS A 6 -18.05 -8.87 10.86
N ASP A 7 -17.68 -8.91 9.58
CA ASP A 7 -16.33 -8.57 9.10
C ASP A 7 -16.16 -7.07 8.78
N VAL A 8 -17.25 -6.35 8.48
CA VAL A 8 -17.27 -4.88 8.26
C VAL A 8 -16.50 -4.09 9.34
N PRO A 9 -16.75 -4.25 10.65
CA PRO A 9 -16.04 -3.47 11.67
C PRO A 9 -14.53 -3.74 11.66
N ARG A 10 -14.10 -4.97 11.35
CA ARG A 10 -12.69 -5.33 11.27
C ARG A 10 -12.02 -4.70 10.04
N ILE A 11 -12.69 -4.75 8.89
CA ILE A 11 -12.21 -4.14 7.63
C ILE A 11 -12.13 -2.61 7.79
N MET A 12 -13.17 -1.99 8.32
CA MET A 12 -13.21 -0.54 8.59
C MET A 12 -12.12 -0.11 9.58
N ALA A 13 -11.88 -0.87 10.64
CA ALA A 13 -10.79 -0.59 11.58
C ALA A 13 -9.40 -0.70 10.91
N ARG A 14 -9.23 -1.59 9.94
CA ARG A 14 -7.98 -1.75 9.18
C ARG A 14 -7.77 -0.59 8.22
N GLU A 15 -8.80 -0.19 7.48
CA GLU A 15 -8.78 1.00 6.62
C GLU A 15 -8.54 2.29 7.44
N TRP A 16 -9.14 2.41 8.63
CA TRP A 16 -8.87 3.54 9.53
C TRP A 16 -7.41 3.63 9.94
N ARG A 17 -6.74 2.49 10.19
CA ARG A 17 -5.29 2.47 10.48
C ARG A 17 -4.45 2.88 9.27
N LYS A 18 -4.88 2.56 8.05
CA LYS A 18 -4.23 3.04 6.82
C LYS A 18 -4.37 4.55 6.70
N LEU A 19 -5.58 5.09 6.91
CA LEU A 19 -5.83 6.53 6.93
C LEU A 19 -5.00 7.24 8.00
N ALA A 20 -5.00 6.75 9.24
CA ALA A 20 -4.19 7.30 10.33
C ALA A 20 -2.68 7.21 10.06
N TYR A 21 -2.22 6.24 9.25
CA TYR A 21 -0.84 6.16 8.79
C TYR A 21 -0.56 7.15 7.64
N TYR A 22 -1.53 7.37 6.76
CA TYR A 22 -1.43 8.23 5.59
C TYR A 22 -1.40 9.72 5.98
N LEU A 23 -2.39 10.14 6.77
CA LEU A 23 -2.68 11.54 7.08
C LEU A 23 -1.47 12.33 7.61
N PRO A 24 -0.73 11.88 8.65
CA PRO A 24 0.41 12.64 9.15
C PRO A 24 1.54 12.77 8.13
N ARG A 25 1.74 11.78 7.26
CA ARG A 25 2.78 11.81 6.23
C ARG A 25 2.39 12.72 5.07
N ALA A 26 1.13 12.67 4.65
CA ALA A 26 0.58 13.58 3.66
C ALA A 26 0.68 15.05 4.13
N LEU A 27 0.38 15.32 5.41
CA LEU A 27 0.54 16.64 6.01
C LEU A 27 2.00 17.12 6.02
N VAL A 28 2.96 16.26 6.36
CA VAL A 28 4.39 16.62 6.29
C VAL A 28 4.83 16.93 4.87
N LEU A 29 4.38 16.16 3.88
CA LEU A 29 4.66 16.42 2.45
C LEU A 29 4.02 17.73 1.98
N LEU A 30 2.80 18.03 2.45
CA LEU A 30 2.13 19.29 2.17
C LEU A 30 2.91 20.48 2.76
N LEU A 31 3.38 20.37 4.01
CA LEU A 31 4.22 21.39 4.64
C LEU A 31 5.54 21.58 3.90
N LEU A 32 6.15 20.50 3.40
CA LEU A 32 7.37 20.57 2.59
C LEU A 32 7.16 21.37 1.29
N TYR A 33 5.95 21.32 0.71
CA TYR A 33 5.61 22.09 -0.50
C TYR A 33 5.71 23.62 -0.30
N PHE A 34 5.54 24.10 0.94
CA PHE A 34 5.68 25.53 1.26
C PHE A 34 7.13 26.02 1.31
N VAL A 35 8.12 25.12 1.28
CA VAL A 35 9.54 25.50 1.24
C VAL A 35 9.91 25.87 -0.20
N PRO A 36 10.25 27.15 -0.50
CA PRO A 36 10.59 27.55 -1.86
C PRO A 36 11.84 26.81 -2.36
N VAL A 37 11.89 26.52 -3.66
CA VAL A 37 12.97 25.81 -4.38
C VAL A 37 13.10 24.31 -4.03
N VAL A 38 13.25 23.96 -2.75
CA VAL A 38 13.39 22.57 -2.29
C VAL A 38 12.05 21.84 -2.31
N GLY A 39 10.97 22.49 -1.86
CA GLY A 39 9.63 21.91 -1.85
C GLY A 39 9.14 21.59 -3.25
N GLN A 40 9.34 22.47 -4.22
CA GLN A 40 8.82 22.26 -5.58
C GLN A 40 9.54 21.14 -6.35
N THR A 41 10.82 20.89 -6.05
CA THR A 41 11.62 19.84 -6.72
C THR A 41 11.54 18.50 -5.98
N ALA A 42 11.65 18.51 -4.65
CA ALA A 42 11.63 17.30 -3.85
C ALA A 42 10.20 16.80 -3.57
N ALA A 43 9.20 17.68 -3.40
CA ALA A 43 7.86 17.25 -3.04
C ALA A 43 7.19 16.37 -4.09
N PRO A 44 7.26 16.63 -5.42
CA PRO A 44 6.65 15.73 -6.41
C PRO A 44 7.24 14.33 -6.36
N VAL A 45 8.57 14.23 -6.20
CA VAL A 45 9.28 12.94 -6.11
C VAL A 45 8.90 12.21 -4.82
N LEU A 46 8.94 12.89 -3.69
CA LEU A 46 8.58 12.31 -2.40
C LEU A 46 7.09 11.93 -2.33
N TRP A 47 6.22 12.73 -2.95
CA TRP A 47 4.80 12.44 -3.10
C TRP A 47 4.55 11.20 -3.95
N PHE A 48 5.25 11.06 -5.07
CA PHE A 48 5.19 9.88 -5.90
C PHE A 48 5.67 8.63 -5.14
N LEU A 49 6.83 8.70 -4.47
CA LEU A 49 7.36 7.58 -3.68
C LEU A 49 6.41 7.20 -2.54
N PHE A 50 5.79 8.18 -1.89
CA PHE A 50 4.80 7.95 -0.85
C PHE A 50 3.51 7.33 -1.39
N SER A 51 3.03 7.79 -2.55
CA SER A 51 1.86 7.25 -3.23
C SER A 51 2.10 5.81 -3.69
N ALA A 52 3.28 5.53 -4.26
CA ALA A 52 3.72 4.18 -4.59
C ALA A 52 3.74 3.27 -3.35
N TRP A 53 4.34 3.74 -2.26
CA TRP A 53 4.35 2.99 -1.00
C TRP A 53 2.94 2.72 -0.45
N MET A 54 2.03 3.69 -0.56
CA MET A 54 0.62 3.52 -0.15
C MET A 54 -0.12 2.50 -1.01
N LEU A 55 0.05 2.54 -2.33
CA LEU A 55 -0.54 1.56 -3.23
C LEU A 55 -0.01 0.16 -2.93
N ALA A 56 1.30 0.02 -2.70
CA ALA A 56 1.88 -1.24 -2.30
C ALA A 56 1.25 -1.77 -1.00
N ILE A 57 1.12 -0.93 0.03
CA ILE A 57 0.43 -1.28 1.27
C ILE A 57 -1.01 -1.71 0.97
N GLN A 58 -1.77 -0.93 0.20
CA GLN A 58 -3.20 -1.19 -0.06
C GLN A 58 -3.43 -2.56 -0.71
N TYR A 59 -2.66 -2.87 -1.76
CA TYR A 59 -2.85 -4.11 -2.51
C TYR A 59 -2.23 -5.33 -1.80
N CYS A 60 -1.09 -5.16 -1.13
CA CYS A 60 -0.49 -6.23 -0.32
C CYS A 60 -1.31 -6.53 0.93
N ASP A 61 -2.13 -5.60 1.40
CA ASP A 61 -2.99 -5.80 2.56
C ASP A 61 -3.94 -6.99 2.38
N TYR A 62 -4.45 -7.20 1.17
CA TYR A 62 -5.41 -8.27 0.86
C TYR A 62 -4.87 -9.69 1.16
N PRO A 63 -3.74 -10.15 0.58
CA PRO A 63 -3.22 -11.48 0.90
C PRO A 63 -2.81 -11.62 2.38
N PHE A 64 -2.30 -10.56 3.01
CA PHE A 64 -1.97 -10.57 4.43
C PHE A 64 -3.21 -10.67 5.33
N ASP A 65 -4.31 -9.98 5.01
CA ASP A 65 -5.58 -10.06 5.75
C ASP A 65 -6.26 -11.42 5.57
N ASN A 66 -6.19 -12.01 4.37
CA ASN A 66 -6.69 -13.36 4.12
C ASN A 66 -6.05 -14.40 5.05
N HIS A 67 -4.78 -14.21 5.43
CA HIS A 67 -4.06 -15.06 6.38
C HIS A 67 -4.12 -14.54 7.83
N LYS A 68 -4.98 -13.55 8.11
CA LYS A 68 -5.19 -12.92 9.42
C LYS A 68 -3.92 -12.31 10.04
N VAL A 69 -2.93 -11.96 9.22
CA VAL A 69 -1.70 -11.30 9.69
C VAL A 69 -2.04 -9.89 10.18
N SER A 70 -1.46 -9.51 11.32
CA SER A 70 -1.69 -8.17 11.89
C SER A 70 -1.12 -7.08 10.98
N PHE A 71 -1.76 -5.90 10.97
CA PHE A 71 -1.26 -4.76 10.21
C PHE A 71 0.15 -4.31 10.65
N ALA A 72 0.50 -4.53 11.93
CA ALA A 72 1.84 -4.23 12.43
C ALA A 72 2.89 -5.15 11.82
N ASP A 73 2.60 -6.45 11.74
CA ASP A 73 3.50 -7.45 11.17
C ASP A 73 3.62 -7.33 9.66
N MET A 74 2.49 -7.06 8.97
CA MET A 74 2.51 -6.74 7.55
C MET A 74 3.44 -5.55 7.27
N ARG A 75 3.27 -4.43 7.98
CA ARG A 75 4.14 -3.26 7.80
C ARG A 75 5.60 -3.56 8.14
N ARG A 76 5.88 -4.48 9.07
CA ARG A 76 7.25 -4.88 9.39
C ARG A 76 7.84 -5.69 8.22
N ALA A 77 7.11 -6.66 7.68
CA ALA A 77 7.52 -7.45 6.52
C ALA A 77 7.73 -6.58 5.28
N LEU A 78 6.78 -5.68 4.99
CA LEU A 78 6.91 -4.76 3.86
C LEU A 78 8.11 -3.81 4.02
N ARG A 79 8.46 -3.45 5.27
CA ARG A 79 9.64 -2.62 5.56
C ARG A 79 10.96 -3.39 5.48
N GLN A 80 10.96 -4.71 5.51
CA GLN A 80 12.18 -5.50 5.28
C GLN A 80 12.54 -5.54 3.79
N ASN A 81 11.54 -5.61 2.91
CA ASN A 81 11.71 -5.65 1.45
C ASN A 81 11.27 -4.34 0.76
N LYS A 82 11.62 -3.18 1.34
CA LYS A 82 11.11 -1.86 0.89
C LYS A 82 11.27 -1.61 -0.60
N VAL A 83 12.43 -1.94 -1.16
CA VAL A 83 12.75 -1.65 -2.58
C VAL A 83 11.78 -2.36 -3.50
N HIS A 84 11.54 -3.65 -3.28
CA HIS A 84 10.64 -4.44 -4.12
C HIS A 84 9.18 -4.02 -3.98
N ASN A 85 8.74 -3.74 -2.75
CA ASN A 85 7.37 -3.26 -2.52
C ASN A 85 7.15 -1.88 -3.14
N LEU A 86 8.16 -1.01 -3.07
CA LEU A 86 8.11 0.31 -3.66
C LEU A 86 8.14 0.23 -5.19
N GLN A 87 8.92 -0.67 -5.79
CA GLN A 87 8.88 -0.93 -7.24
C GLN A 87 7.51 -1.41 -7.70
N PHE A 88 6.90 -2.36 -6.97
CA PHE A 88 5.54 -2.81 -7.23
C PHE A 88 4.54 -1.66 -7.16
N GLY A 89 4.56 -0.89 -6.07
CA GLY A 89 3.71 0.28 -5.89
C GLY A 89 3.92 1.38 -6.93
N ALA A 90 5.16 1.58 -7.38
CA ALA A 90 5.50 2.56 -8.41
C ALA A 90 4.97 2.13 -9.78
N LEU A 91 5.09 0.85 -10.15
CA LEU A 91 4.50 0.31 -11.38
C LEU A 91 2.99 0.47 -11.37
N VAL A 92 2.33 0.13 -10.26
CA VAL A 92 0.88 0.33 -10.09
C VAL A 92 0.54 1.82 -10.23
N SER A 93 1.28 2.70 -9.56
CA SER A 93 1.07 4.15 -9.67
C SER A 93 1.22 4.67 -11.09
N LEU A 94 2.23 4.20 -11.84
CA LEU A 94 2.43 4.60 -13.24
C LEU A 94 1.29 4.12 -14.13
N PHE A 95 0.81 2.89 -13.94
CA PHE A 95 -0.32 2.36 -14.71
C PHE A 95 -1.64 3.07 -14.38
N THR A 96 -1.83 3.57 -13.15
CA THR A 96 -3.01 4.41 -12.85
C THR A 96 -3.03 5.73 -13.62
N LEU A 97 -1.88 6.22 -14.11
CA LEU A 97 -1.83 7.42 -14.95
C LEU A 97 -2.38 7.18 -16.36
N ILE A 98 -2.43 5.92 -16.80
CA ILE A 98 -2.95 5.55 -18.13
C ILE A 98 -4.44 5.21 -17.98
N PRO A 99 -5.37 6.01 -18.55
CA PRO A 99 -6.81 5.85 -18.30
C PRO A 99 -7.36 4.46 -18.62
N VAL A 100 -6.88 3.84 -19.70
CA VAL A 100 -7.31 2.49 -20.12
C VAL A 100 -6.85 1.42 -19.13
N LEU A 101 -5.62 1.52 -18.63
CA LEU A 101 -5.09 0.56 -17.65
C LEU A 101 -5.74 0.75 -16.28
N ASN A 102 -6.11 1.99 -15.93
CA ASN A 102 -6.75 2.28 -14.65
C ASN A 102 -8.08 1.52 -14.45
N LEU A 103 -8.79 1.18 -15.54
CA LEU A 103 -10.01 0.37 -15.46
C LEU A 103 -9.76 -1.07 -14.98
N VAL A 104 -8.58 -1.63 -15.27
CA VAL A 104 -8.20 -2.99 -14.92
C VAL A 104 -7.11 -3.05 -13.85
N ILE A 105 -6.69 -1.90 -13.32
CA ILE A 105 -5.54 -1.85 -12.41
C ILE A 105 -5.82 -2.56 -11.09
N LEU A 106 -7.06 -2.50 -10.61
CA LEU A 106 -7.46 -3.12 -9.35
C LEU A 106 -7.25 -4.64 -9.40
N PRO A 107 -7.86 -5.40 -10.33
CA PRO A 107 -7.63 -6.85 -10.41
C PRO A 107 -6.17 -7.19 -10.71
N VAL A 108 -5.49 -6.42 -11.58
CA VAL A 108 -4.07 -6.66 -11.91
C VAL A 108 -3.16 -6.48 -10.69
N ALA A 109 -3.36 -5.42 -9.92
CA ALA A 109 -2.57 -5.14 -8.73
C ALA A 109 -2.86 -6.15 -7.61
N VAL A 110 -4.11 -6.61 -7.45
CA VAL A 110 -4.43 -7.70 -6.51
C VAL A 110 -3.74 -9.01 -6.89
N CYS A 111 -3.76 -9.38 -8.17
CA CYS A 111 -3.05 -10.55 -8.67
C CYS A 111 -1.53 -10.42 -8.45
N GLY A 112 -0.95 -9.26 -8.77
CA GLY A 112 0.47 -8.98 -8.56
C GLY A 112 0.88 -9.00 -7.09
N ALA A 113 0.07 -8.42 -6.21
CA ALA A 113 0.30 -8.45 -4.76
C ALA A 113 0.22 -9.87 -4.21
N THR A 114 -0.69 -10.70 -4.74
CA THR A 114 -0.81 -12.12 -4.35
C THR A 114 0.37 -12.94 -4.86
N ALA A 115 0.84 -12.71 -6.09
CA ALA A 115 2.05 -13.33 -6.61
C ALA A 115 3.28 -12.96 -5.75
N MET A 116 3.42 -11.69 -5.40
CA MET A 116 4.49 -11.22 -4.50
C MET A 116 4.37 -11.82 -3.09
N TRP A 117 3.15 -12.02 -2.58
CA TRP A 117 2.91 -12.76 -1.34
C TRP A 117 3.45 -14.19 -1.41
N VAL A 118 3.08 -14.94 -2.45
CA VAL A 118 3.49 -16.34 -2.61
C VAL A 118 5.01 -16.48 -2.70
N ASP A 119 5.65 -15.61 -3.48
CA ASP A 119 7.09 -15.66 -3.73
C ASP A 119 7.93 -15.24 -2.50
N ARG A 120 7.51 -14.19 -1.78
CA ARG A 120 8.38 -13.55 -0.76
C ARG A 120 7.91 -13.64 0.67
N TYR A 121 6.60 -13.72 0.91
CA TYR A 121 6.02 -13.54 2.24
C TYR A 121 5.41 -14.83 2.80
N ARG A 122 4.92 -15.74 1.95
CA ARG A 122 4.30 -17.00 2.35
C ARG A 122 5.17 -17.81 3.31
N HIS A 123 6.47 -17.94 3.00
CA HIS A 123 7.41 -18.70 3.82
C HIS A 123 7.64 -18.09 5.22
N GLN A 124 7.37 -16.79 5.40
CA GLN A 124 7.55 -16.11 6.68
C GLN A 124 6.34 -16.23 7.60
N PHE A 125 5.13 -16.39 7.04
CA PHE A 125 3.87 -16.31 7.78
C PHE A 125 3.04 -17.60 7.79
N VAL A 126 3.27 -18.53 6.86
CA VAL A 126 2.49 -19.78 6.71
C VAL A 126 3.32 -21.03 7.02
N ALA A 127 4.65 -20.94 6.96
CA ALA A 127 5.55 -22.06 7.28
C ALA A 127 6.00 -22.07 8.76
N ARG A 128 5.26 -21.41 9.65
CA ARG A 128 5.42 -21.46 11.11
C ARG A 128 4.14 -21.93 11.77
#